data_AF-A0A1Q5XLR5-F1
#
_entry.id   AF-A0A1Q5XLR5-F1
#
_cell.length_a   1.000
_cell.length_b   1.000
_cell.length_c   1.000
_cell.angle_alpha   90.00
_cell.angle_beta   90.00
_cell.angle_gamma   90.00
#
_symmetry.space_group_name_H-M   'P 1'
#
loop_
_entity.id
_entity.type
_entity.pdbx_description
1 polymer ?
#
loop_
_entity_poly.entity_id
_entity_poly.type
_entity_poly.pdbx_seq_one_letter_code
_entity_poly.pdbx_strand_id
1 'polypeptide(L)'
;MKVISRKQQEIIDFIDSYSFECQFPPTLREIAEAMGHKSLSTTHSFIERLEEKKILRWKRYQSRTIVLTRKGMNQVSKAARNKGLSQ
;
A
#
# COMPACT_ATOMS: atom_id res chain seq x y z
N MET A 1 9.80 -18.95 -2.79
CA MET A 1 9.56 -17.75 -1.97
C MET A 1 9.03 -16.64 -2.87
N LYS A 2 7.80 -16.13 -2.68
CA LYS A 2 7.28 -15.03 -3.53
C LYS A 2 7.88 -13.71 -3.05
N VAL A 3 8.97 -13.29 -3.69
CA VAL A 3 9.67 -12.04 -3.41
C VAL A 3 8.73 -10.85 -3.69
N ILE A 4 8.72 -9.87 -2.80
CA ILE A 4 8.07 -8.57 -3.01
C ILE A 4 9.05 -7.71 -3.80
N SER A 5 8.61 -7.15 -4.93
CA SER A 5 9.48 -6.26 -5.71
C SER A 5 9.64 -4.91 -5.01
N ARG A 6 10.70 -4.17 -5.33
CA ARG A 6 10.93 -2.83 -4.77
C ARG A 6 9.71 -1.89 -4.91
N LYS A 7 9.09 -1.87 -6.09
CA LYS A 7 7.87 -1.08 -6.32
C LYS A 7 6.67 -1.54 -5.49
N GLN A 8 6.52 -2.84 -5.30
CA GLN A 8 5.49 -3.38 -4.41
C GLN A 8 5.74 -3.00 -2.96
N GLN A 9 7.01 -2.98 -2.53
CA GLN A 9 7.40 -2.54 -1.20
C GLN A 9 7.09 -1.05 -0.98
N GLU A 10 7.42 -0.20 -1.94
CA GLU A 10 7.09 1.24 -1.90
C GLU A 10 5.59 1.49 -1.73
N ILE A 11 4.74 0.70 -2.42
CA ILE A 11 3.27 0.78 -2.25
C ILE A 11 2.84 0.35 -0.85
N ILE A 12 3.42 -0.73 -0.30
CA ILE A 12 3.09 -1.20 1.05
C ILE A 12 3.45 -0.14 2.09
N ASP A 13 4.66 0.41 2.00
CA ASP A 13 5.15 1.44 2.91
C ASP A 13 4.31 2.72 2.81
N PHE A 14 3.91 3.11 1.60
CA PHE A 14 3.01 4.25 1.39
C PHE A 14 1.63 4.05 2.00
N ILE A 15 1.02 2.86 1.84
CA ILE A 15 -0.31 2.58 2.41
C ILE A 15 -0.26 2.69 3.95
N ASP A 16 0.81 2.18 4.57
CA ASP A 16 1.02 2.25 6.01
C ASP A 16 1.16 3.71 6.49
N SER A 17 2.07 4.47 5.88
CA SER A 17 2.30 5.87 6.25
C SER A 17 1.07 6.74 6.01
N TYR A 18 0.41 6.58 4.87
CA TYR A 18 -0.79 7.33 4.54
C TYR A 18 -1.92 7.04 5.53
N SER A 19 -2.15 5.77 5.87
CA SER A 19 -3.18 5.41 6.84
C SER A 19 -2.89 5.97 8.23
N PHE A 20 -1.61 6.02 8.61
CA PHE A 20 -1.18 6.61 9.88
C PHE A 20 -1.31 8.14 9.89
N GLU A 21 -0.85 8.82 8.84
CA GLU A 21 -0.86 10.29 8.77
C GLU A 21 -2.27 10.86 8.55
N CYS A 22 -3.05 10.25 7.64
CA CYS A 22 -4.37 10.75 7.27
C CYS A 22 -5.49 10.14 8.12
N GLN A 23 -5.24 9.11 8.93
CA GLN A 23 -6.24 8.39 9.72
C GLN A 23 -7.35 7.72 8.87
N PHE A 24 -7.10 7.51 7.58
CA PHE A 24 -7.96 6.75 6.68
C PHE A 24 -7.14 6.12 5.54
N PRO A 25 -7.59 5.00 4.97
CA PRO A 25 -6.86 4.33 3.91
C PRO A 25 -6.85 5.13 2.60
N PRO A 26 -5.77 5.00 1.81
CA PRO A 26 -5.65 5.67 0.52
C PRO A 26 -6.60 5.07 -0.53
N THR A 27 -6.79 5.84 -1.59
CA THR A 27 -7.47 5.45 -2.82
C THR A 27 -6.45 4.98 -3.86
N LEU A 28 -6.94 4.29 -4.90
CA LEU A 28 -6.11 3.85 -6.02
C LEU A 28 -5.39 5.03 -6.71
N ARG A 29 -6.05 6.20 -6.74
CA ARG A 29 -5.52 7.41 -7.38
C ARG A 29 -4.39 8.03 -6.58
N GLU A 30 -4.54 8.15 -5.26
CA GLU A 30 -3.48 8.67 -4.38
C GLU A 30 -2.23 7.78 -4.43
N ILE A 31 -2.40 6.45 -4.47
CA ILE A 31 -1.28 5.53 -4.65
C ILE A 31 -0.63 5.74 -6.03
N ALA A 32 -1.42 5.90 -7.10
CA ALA A 32 -0.86 6.14 -8.43
C ALA A 32 -0.06 7.45 -8.51
N GLU A 33 -0.57 8.52 -7.90
CA GLU A 33 0.08 9.82 -7.83
C GLU A 33 1.37 9.75 -7.01
N ALA A 34 1.34 9.12 -5.83
CA ALA A 34 2.52 8.93 -4.99
C ALA A 34 3.62 8.08 -5.66
N MET A 35 3.23 7.11 -6.49
CA MET A 35 4.17 6.25 -7.23
C MET A 35 4.59 6.84 -8.59
N GLY A 36 4.09 8.02 -8.98
CA GLY A 36 4.35 8.63 -10.28
C GLY A 36 3.85 7.80 -11.47
N HIS A 37 2.84 6.96 -11.27
CA HIS A 37 2.28 6.12 -12.32
C HIS A 37 1.39 6.95 -13.26
N LYS A 38 1.72 6.94 -14.55
CA LYS A 38 0.92 7.62 -15.59
C LYS A 38 -0.49 7.06 -15.77
N SER A 39 -0.75 5.83 -15.33
CA SER A 39 -2.04 5.16 -15.47
C SER A 39 -2.44 4.41 -14.20
N LEU A 40 -3.71 4.52 -13.85
CA LEU A 40 -4.34 3.76 -12.76
C LEU A 40 -4.24 2.25 -12.98
N SER A 41 -4.20 1.78 -14.24
CA SER A 41 -4.11 0.36 -14.57
C SER A 41 -2.82 -0.28 -14.03
N THR A 42 -1.71 0.47 -14.02
CA THR A 42 -0.44 0.00 -13.45
C THR A 42 -0.57 -0.22 -11.95
N THR A 43 -1.14 0.75 -11.23
CA THR A 43 -1.41 0.64 -9.79
C THR A 43 -2.38 -0.50 -9.50
N HIS A 44 -3.45 -0.63 -10.29
CA HIS A 44 -4.43 -1.71 -10.17
C HIS A 44 -3.75 -3.08 -10.18
N SER A 45 -2.88 -3.35 -11.17
CA SER A 45 -2.19 -4.63 -11.27
C SER A 45 -1.16 -4.86 -10.15
N PHE A 46 -0.68 -3.81 -9.49
CA PHE A 46 0.12 -3.97 -8.26
C PHE A 46 -0.75 -4.35 -7.07
N ILE A 47 -1.89 -3.67 -6.89
CA ILE A 47 -2.83 -3.95 -5.80
C ILE A 47 -3.39 -5.37 -5.90
N GLU A 48 -3.81 -5.83 -7.09
CA GLU A 48 -4.28 -7.21 -7.30
C GLU A 48 -3.20 -8.24 -6.90
N ARG A 49 -1.95 -8.05 -7.35
CA ARG A 49 -0.85 -8.97 -6.98
C ARG A 49 -0.53 -8.96 -5.48
N LEU A 50 -0.70 -7.83 -4.81
CA LEU A 50 -0.51 -7.73 -3.35
C LEU A 50 -1.69 -8.39 -2.60
N GLU A 51 -2.91 -8.25 -3.11
CA GLU A 51 -4.10 -8.92 -2.59
C GLU A 51 -4.01 -10.44 -2.74
N GLU A 52 -3.61 -10.95 -3.90
CA GLU A 52 -3.34 -12.38 -4.14
C GLU A 52 -2.30 -12.95 -3.16
N LYS A 53 -1.31 -12.13 -2.79
CA LYS A 53 -0.29 -12.47 -1.78
C LYS A 53 -0.82 -12.38 -0.34
N LYS A 54 -2.08 -11.97 -0.14
CA LYS A 54 -2.73 -11.67 1.15
C LYS A 54 -2.03 -10.56 1.94
N ILE A 55 -1.31 -9.66 1.27
CA ILE A 55 -0.59 -8.55 1.88
C ILE A 55 -1.55 -7.41 2.22
N LEU A 56 -2.49 -7.13 1.31
CA LEU A 56 -3.54 -6.15 1.52
C LEU A 56 -4.91 -6.76 1.23
N ARG A 57 -5.96 -6.03 1.59
CA ARG A 57 -7.33 -6.27 1.13
C ARG A 57 -7.80 -5.02 0.39
N TRP A 58 -8.59 -5.23 -0.64
CA TRP A 58 -9.19 -4.14 -1.40
C TRP A 58 -10.59 -4.53 -1.87
N LYS A 59 -11.55 -3.59 -1.84
CA LYS A 59 -12.84 -3.78 -2.50
C LYS A 59 -12.84 -3.00 -3.81
N ARG A 60 -12.90 -3.73 -4.93
CA ARG A 60 -12.97 -3.12 -6.27
C ARG A 60 -14.12 -2.13 -6.34
N TYR A 61 -13.89 -1.01 -7.03
CA TYR A 61 -14.83 0.08 -7.23
C TYR A 61 -15.25 0.84 -5.95
N GLN A 62 -14.67 0.52 -4.78
CA GLN A 62 -14.91 1.26 -3.54
C GLN A 62 -13.64 2.01 -3.14
N SER A 63 -13.79 3.33 -2.95
CA SER A 63 -12.72 4.19 -2.44
C SER A 63 -12.43 3.85 -0.98
N ARG A 64 -11.20 4.12 -0.53
CA ARG A 64 -10.79 3.99 0.88
C ARG A 64 -11.03 2.58 1.46
N THR A 65 -10.77 1.56 0.66
CA THR A 65 -10.84 0.16 1.11
C THR A 65 -9.51 -0.58 1.03
N ILE A 66 -8.46 0.08 0.52
CA ILE A 66 -7.11 -0.48 0.40
C ILE A 66 -6.45 -0.45 1.77
N VAL A 67 -6.41 -1.59 2.44
CA VAL A 67 -5.86 -1.71 3.80
C VAL A 67 -4.87 -2.86 3.88
N LEU A 68 -3.78 -2.66 4.63
CA LEU A 68 -2.83 -3.74 4.90
C LEU A 68 -3.46 -4.80 5.81
N THR A 69 -3.16 -6.07 5.52
CA THR A 69 -3.47 -7.16 6.44
C THR A 69 -2.39 -7.28 7.50
N ARG A 70 -2.59 -8.15 8.50
CA ARG A 70 -1.53 -8.53 9.45
C ARG A 70 -0.25 -8.98 8.74
N LYS A 71 -0.39 -9.69 7.62
CA LYS A 71 0.76 -10.12 6.82
C LYS A 71 1.44 -8.93 6.15
N GLY A 72 0.68 -7.99 5.59
CA GLY A 72 1.24 -6.80 4.95
C GLY A 72 1.93 -5.84 5.92
N MET A 73 1.36 -5.65 7.12
CA MET A 73 2.02 -4.87 8.18
C MET A 73 3.39 -5.47 8.56
N ASN A 74 3.54 -6.79 8.53
CA ASN A 74 4.83 -7.45 8.75
C ASN A 74 5.81 -7.29 7.57
N GLN A 75 5.37 -6.76 6.44
CA GLN A 75 6.23 -6.45 5.30
C GLN A 75 6.65 -4.98 5.27
N VAL A 76 6.02 -4.10 6.06
CA VAL A 76 6.38 -2.68 6.13
C VAL A 76 7.84 -2.54 6.53
N SER A 77 8.59 -1.72 5.80
CA SER A 77 10.01 -1.53 6.06
C SER A 77 10.25 -0.87 7.43
N LYS A 78 11.37 -1.22 8.09
CA LYS A 78 11.74 -0.62 9.39
C LYS A 78 11.88 0.91 9.31
N ALA A 79 12.28 1.43 8.15
CA ALA A 79 12.41 2.86 7.92
C ALA A 79 11.05 3.58 7.95
N ALA A 80 9.99 2.95 7.41
CA ALA A 80 8.64 3.50 7.43
C ALA A 80 8.06 3.51 8.86
N ARG A 81 8.26 2.45 9.65
CA ARG A 81 7.78 2.36 11.05
C ARG A 81 8.31 3.47 11.97
N ASN A 82 9.52 3.97 11.73
CA ASN A 82 10.13 4.99 12.59
C ASN A 82 9.55 6.40 12.35
N LYS A 83 8.90 6.65 11.21
CA LYS A 83 8.27 7.95 10.92
C LYS A 83 6.99 8.20 11.72
N GLY A 84 6.33 7.15 12.23
CA GLY A 84 5.13 7.27 13.06
C GLY A 84 5.38 7.47 14.56
N LEU A 85 6.64 7.56 15.00
CA LEU A 85 7.03 7.61 16.42
C LEU A 85 7.66 8.95 16.85
N SER A 86 7.65 9.96 15.99
CA SER A 86 7.92 11.33 16.45
C SER A 86 6.64 11.93 17.03
N GLN A 87 6.44 11.69 18.33
CA GLN A 87 5.72 12.61 19.21
C GLN A 87 6.71 13.68 19.69
#